data_AF-A0ABC8XJT1-F1
#
_entry.id   AF-A0ABC8XJT1-F1
#
_cell.length_a   1.000
_cell.length_b   1.000
_cell.length_c   1.000
_cell.angle_alpha   90.00
_cell.angle_beta   90.00
_cell.angle_gamma   90.00
#
_symmetry.space_group_name_H-M   'P 1'
#
loop_
_entity.id
_entity.type
_entity.pdbx_description
1 polymer ?
#
loop_
_entity_poly.entity_id
_entity_poly.type
_entity_poly.pdbx_seq_one_letter_code
_entity_poly.pdbx_strand_id
1 'polypeptide(L)'
;MEEDTAEQEMQRPIKRPAEDDADGSESDAKRPKPPPSPTKWWEDKATTLLIGVREEQATLYDSKRRGFHCCRGFERYVCEPAVCFDHEEESTARIARPLDTIPDSELDHLKLALNVIHVKVLASDDVGFPVRVFGTVLMRDELDFKCIYLFQRDRDNCQVISSPGEMLALTGPNRGPFEATPFYFEINLKIRAQEQTMDMIFSRSLINEDYPLDQWTKKQEVSSWLSTLEFAYRSVHYAVEATVGINILRGPRKFYGSLVACTSEDSSEMVLYDSERWGAVAIDAADGSVPLTRPLVVLREDEDLVLKVRSFGRGRRAKPKTNVLTVEHCDGSFDIRRGRYTILVTISWSGIL
;
A
#
# COMPACT_ATOMS: atom_id res chain seq x y z
N MET A 1 -46.90 -54.24 -64.13
CA MET A 1 -47.87 -53.37 -63.43
C MET A 1 -48.84 -54.31 -62.77
N GLU A 2 -48.47 -54.66 -61.56
CA GLU A 2 -49.08 -55.70 -60.74
C GLU A 2 -50.07 -55.01 -59.80
N GLU A 3 -51.30 -55.49 -59.78
CA GLU A 3 -52.19 -55.35 -58.65
C GLU A 3 -52.71 -56.75 -58.38
N ASP A 4 -52.39 -57.29 -57.21
CA ASP A 4 -53.18 -58.39 -56.66
C ASP A 4 -53.13 -58.43 -55.13
N THR A 5 -54.33 -58.17 -54.60
CA THR A 5 -55.07 -58.94 -53.59
C THR A 5 -54.57 -59.16 -52.15
N ALA A 6 -55.54 -58.87 -51.26
CA ALA A 6 -55.97 -59.64 -50.07
C ALA A 6 -55.04 -59.63 -48.83
N GLU A 7 -55.49 -59.57 -47.57
CA GLU A 7 -56.82 -59.63 -46.93
C GLU A 7 -56.63 -59.35 -45.42
N GLN A 8 -57.70 -58.88 -44.74
CA GLN A 8 -58.17 -59.25 -43.38
C GLN A 8 -57.22 -59.08 -42.15
N GLU A 9 -57.67 -58.92 -40.91
CA GLU A 9 -58.90 -58.42 -40.30
C GLU A 9 -58.55 -58.01 -38.85
N MET A 10 -59.26 -57.00 -38.37
CA MET A 10 -59.63 -56.65 -37.01
C MET A 10 -59.38 -57.71 -35.89
N GLN A 11 -58.81 -57.29 -34.75
CA GLN A 11 -59.40 -57.44 -33.40
C GLN A 11 -58.44 -57.00 -32.27
N ARG A 12 -58.89 -56.03 -31.47
CA ARG A 12 -58.64 -55.96 -30.01
C ARG A 12 -59.83 -56.72 -29.34
N PRO A 13 -59.77 -57.30 -28.12
CA PRO A 13 -59.34 -56.57 -26.91
C PRO A 13 -58.84 -57.41 -25.69
N ILE A 14 -58.64 -56.69 -24.57
CA ILE A 14 -58.71 -57.10 -23.13
C ILE A 14 -57.40 -57.46 -22.40
N LYS A 15 -57.16 -56.70 -21.31
CA LYS A 15 -56.07 -56.73 -20.33
C LYS A 15 -56.00 -58.03 -19.50
N ARG A 16 -54.78 -58.42 -19.11
CA ARG A 16 -54.46 -59.09 -17.84
C ARG A 16 -53.13 -58.56 -17.24
N PRO A 17 -52.92 -58.65 -15.91
CA PRO A 17 -51.90 -57.91 -15.17
C PRO A 17 -50.63 -58.73 -14.83
N ALA A 18 -49.58 -57.97 -14.50
CA ALA A 18 -48.34 -58.23 -13.73
C ALA A 18 -47.86 -59.68 -13.50
N GLU A 19 -46.58 -59.92 -13.82
CA GLU A 19 -45.70 -60.86 -13.12
C GLU A 19 -44.31 -60.21 -12.91
N ASP A 20 -43.71 -60.60 -11.79
CA ASP A 20 -42.60 -59.99 -11.06
C ASP A 20 -41.18 -60.25 -11.63
N ASP A 21 -40.24 -59.46 -11.08
CA ASP A 21 -38.82 -59.72 -10.83
C ASP A 21 -37.85 -59.95 -12.00
N ALA A 22 -36.97 -58.95 -12.24
CA ALA A 22 -35.54 -59.03 -11.89
C ALA A 22 -34.70 -57.93 -12.59
N ASP A 23 -34.12 -57.06 -11.75
CA ASP A 23 -32.72 -56.60 -11.73
C ASP A 23 -32.06 -55.94 -12.99
N GLY A 24 -31.32 -54.84 -12.73
CA GLY A 24 -30.25 -54.40 -13.63
C GLY A 24 -30.34 -52.97 -14.21
N SER A 25 -30.01 -51.98 -13.36
CA SER A 25 -29.24 -50.76 -13.66
C SER A 25 -29.59 -49.88 -14.88
N GLU A 26 -30.05 -48.65 -14.62
CA GLU A 26 -29.55 -47.48 -15.37
C GLU A 26 -29.59 -46.19 -14.52
N SER A 27 -28.57 -45.36 -14.72
CA SER A 27 -28.03 -44.36 -13.81
C SER A 27 -28.79 -43.03 -13.76
N ASP A 28 -29.16 -42.61 -12.55
CA ASP A 28 -29.74 -41.29 -12.24
C ASP A 28 -28.63 -40.21 -12.16
N ALA A 29 -28.51 -39.38 -13.21
CA ALA A 29 -27.62 -38.22 -13.22
C ALA A 29 -28.22 -37.08 -12.37
N LYS A 30 -27.80 -36.98 -11.10
CA LYS A 30 -28.18 -35.87 -10.20
C LYS A 30 -27.70 -34.53 -10.75
N ARG A 31 -28.66 -33.64 -11.01
CA ARG A 31 -28.46 -32.21 -11.31
C ARG A 31 -27.60 -31.57 -10.20
N PRO A 32 -26.52 -30.82 -10.52
CA PRO A 32 -25.67 -30.21 -9.50
C PRO A 32 -26.46 -29.17 -8.70
N LYS A 33 -26.31 -29.22 -7.37
CA LYS A 33 -26.93 -28.24 -6.47
C LYS A 33 -26.35 -26.85 -6.78
N PRO A 34 -27.18 -25.78 -6.73
CA PRO A 34 -26.65 -24.43 -6.80
C PRO A 34 -25.62 -24.21 -5.67
N PRO A 35 -24.60 -23.37 -5.90
CA PRO A 35 -23.63 -23.06 -4.86
C PRO A 35 -24.38 -22.51 -3.62
N PRO A 36 -23.93 -22.87 -2.40
CA PRO A 36 -24.54 -22.33 -1.19
C PRO A 36 -24.48 -20.79 -1.25
N SER A 37 -25.60 -20.14 -0.95
CA SER A 37 -25.62 -18.69 -0.71
C SER A 37 -24.55 -18.36 0.33
N PRO A 38 -23.81 -17.24 0.20
CA PRO A 38 -22.77 -16.90 1.16
C PRO A 38 -23.38 -16.86 2.57
N THR A 39 -23.01 -17.84 3.38
CA THR A 39 -23.39 -17.93 4.78
C THR A 39 -22.94 -16.63 5.46
N LYS A 40 -23.74 -16.05 6.36
CA LYS A 40 -23.32 -14.88 7.14
C LYS A 40 -22.28 -15.30 8.17
N TRP A 41 -21.01 -15.42 7.77
CA TRP A 41 -19.91 -15.84 8.66
C TRP A 41 -19.64 -14.87 9.81
N TRP A 42 -20.12 -13.62 9.74
CA TRP A 42 -20.06 -12.64 10.83
C TRP A 42 -20.95 -13.02 12.04
N GLU A 43 -21.78 -14.06 11.93
CA GLU A 43 -22.53 -14.65 13.05
C GLU A 43 -21.72 -15.74 13.80
N ASP A 44 -20.49 -16.04 13.38
CA ASP A 44 -19.62 -16.98 14.08
C ASP A 44 -19.00 -16.36 15.34
N LYS A 45 -19.52 -16.77 16.50
CA LYS A 45 -19.04 -16.37 17.82
C LYS A 45 -17.55 -16.69 18.03
N ALA A 46 -17.02 -17.76 17.42
CA ALA A 46 -15.62 -18.13 17.59
C ALA A 46 -14.67 -17.11 16.95
N THR A 47 -14.99 -16.69 15.72
CA THR A 47 -14.24 -15.65 14.99
C THR A 47 -14.25 -14.32 15.74
N THR A 48 -15.41 -13.90 16.25
CA THR A 48 -15.54 -12.67 17.05
C THR A 48 -14.70 -12.70 18.34
N LEU A 49 -14.68 -13.85 19.03
CA LEU A 49 -13.88 -14.03 20.24
C LEU A 49 -12.37 -14.01 19.95
N LEU A 50 -11.93 -14.64 18.85
CA LEU A 50 -10.52 -14.63 18.45
C LEU A 50 -10.00 -13.22 18.14
N ILE A 51 -10.80 -12.42 17.42
CA ILE A 51 -10.47 -11.01 17.16
C ILE A 51 -10.33 -10.25 18.48
N GLY A 52 -11.27 -10.43 19.41
CA GLY A 52 -11.19 -9.81 20.75
C GLY A 52 -9.91 -10.17 21.51
N VAL A 53 -9.51 -11.45 21.50
CA VAL A 53 -8.25 -11.89 22.13
C VAL A 53 -7.03 -11.25 21.47
N ARG A 54 -7.02 -11.14 20.13
CA ARG A 54 -5.91 -10.49 19.40
C ARG A 54 -5.84 -8.99 19.69
N GLU A 55 -6.99 -8.33 19.78
CA GLU A 55 -7.09 -6.92 20.14
C GLU A 55 -6.55 -6.66 21.55
N GLU A 56 -6.90 -7.52 22.51
CA GLU A 56 -6.33 -7.48 23.86
C GLU A 56 -4.81 -7.71 23.86
N GLN A 57 -4.31 -8.68 23.08
CA GLN A 57 -2.86 -8.94 22.95
C GLN A 57 -2.10 -7.79 22.29
N ALA A 58 -2.75 -7.05 21.38
CA ALA A 58 -2.20 -5.88 20.72
C ALA A 58 -2.35 -4.58 21.54
N THR A 59 -3.07 -4.64 22.67
CA THR A 59 -3.32 -3.50 23.55
C THR A 59 -2.24 -3.38 24.61
N LEU A 60 -1.56 -2.24 24.63
CA LEU A 60 -0.46 -1.96 25.56
C LEU A 60 -0.71 -0.65 26.30
N TYR A 61 -0.20 -0.59 27.53
CA TYR A 61 -0.21 0.64 28.31
C TYR A 61 0.86 1.61 27.77
N ASP A 62 0.42 2.73 27.20
CA ASP A 62 1.29 3.83 26.79
C ASP A 62 1.42 4.82 27.95
N SER A 63 2.60 4.87 28.56
CA SER A 63 2.88 5.75 29.71
C SER A 63 2.71 7.24 29.38
N LYS A 64 2.99 7.63 28.13
CA LYS A 64 2.89 9.02 27.68
C LYS A 64 1.44 9.45 27.47
N ARG A 65 0.58 8.53 26.99
CA ARG A 65 -0.88 8.76 26.85
C ARG A 65 -1.67 8.45 28.13
N ARG A 66 -1.05 7.78 29.11
CA ARG A 66 -1.65 7.36 30.39
C ARG A 66 -2.85 6.43 30.20
N GLY A 67 -2.78 5.52 29.23
CA GLY A 67 -3.90 4.65 28.88
C GLY A 67 -3.47 3.38 28.15
N PHE A 68 -4.40 2.41 28.11
CA PHE A 68 -4.26 1.23 27.26
C PHE A 68 -4.76 1.54 25.86
N HIS A 69 -3.94 1.29 24.85
CA HIS A 69 -4.27 1.54 23.45
C HIS A 69 -3.94 0.32 22.60
N CYS A 70 -4.89 -0.09 21.76
CA CYS A 70 -4.63 -1.08 20.72
C CYS A 70 -3.64 -0.48 19.72
N CYS A 71 -2.60 -1.27 19.39
CA CYS A 71 -1.52 -0.85 18.50
C CYS A 71 -1.62 -1.51 17.11
N ARG A 72 -2.74 -2.18 16.80
CA ARG A 72 -2.96 -2.94 15.57
C ARG A 72 -4.38 -2.74 15.06
N GLY A 73 -4.55 -2.57 13.75
CA GLY A 73 -5.86 -2.50 13.11
C GLY A 73 -6.49 -3.90 13.02
N PHE A 74 -7.77 -3.99 13.35
CA PHE A 74 -8.58 -5.19 13.16
C PHE A 74 -9.88 -4.76 12.47
N GLU A 75 -10.12 -5.30 11.27
CA GLU A 75 -11.34 -4.99 10.55
C GLU A 75 -12.40 -6.05 10.85
N ARG A 76 -13.51 -5.64 11.46
CA ARG A 76 -14.56 -6.55 11.91
C ARG A 76 -15.54 -6.92 10.78
N TYR A 77 -15.53 -6.15 9.69
CA TYR A 77 -16.47 -6.31 8.57
C TYR A 77 -15.91 -7.00 7.34
N VAL A 78 -14.59 -6.97 7.14
CA VAL A 78 -13.93 -7.75 6.08
C VAL A 78 -14.06 -9.22 6.46
N CYS A 79 -14.46 -10.06 5.50
CA CYS A 79 -14.58 -11.51 5.66
C CYS A 79 -13.22 -12.14 6.04
N GLU A 80 -12.81 -12.02 7.30
CA GLU A 80 -11.70 -12.74 7.88
C GLU A 80 -12.22 -14.12 8.32
N PRO A 81 -11.79 -15.23 7.69
CA PRO A 81 -11.57 -16.42 8.48
C PRO A 81 -10.38 -16.08 9.40
N ALA A 82 -10.64 -15.51 10.58
CA ALA A 82 -9.63 -15.04 11.55
C ALA A 82 -8.58 -16.10 11.94
N VAL A 83 -8.79 -17.36 11.54
CA VAL A 83 -7.87 -18.49 11.76
C VAL A 83 -6.75 -18.58 10.71
N CYS A 84 -6.91 -17.99 9.52
CA CYS A 84 -5.94 -18.11 8.40
C CYS A 84 -5.38 -16.77 7.88
N PHE A 85 -5.84 -15.62 8.38
CA PHE A 85 -5.32 -14.33 7.95
C PHE A 85 -3.97 -14.02 8.62
N ASP A 86 -2.92 -13.94 7.81
CA ASP A 86 -1.59 -13.51 8.26
C ASP A 86 -1.53 -11.98 8.23
N HIS A 87 -1.68 -11.36 9.41
CA HIS A 87 -1.65 -9.91 9.50
C HIS A 87 -0.26 -9.29 9.24
N GLU A 88 0.81 -10.08 9.13
CA GLU A 88 2.14 -9.58 8.74
C GLU A 88 2.38 -9.69 7.22
N GLU A 89 1.47 -10.36 6.49
CA GLU A 89 1.58 -10.53 5.04
C GLU A 89 1.55 -9.16 4.34
N GLU A 90 2.49 -8.94 3.43
CA GLU A 90 2.57 -7.73 2.62
C GLU A 90 1.55 -7.78 1.48
N SER A 91 0.88 -6.65 1.21
CA SER A 91 -0.04 -6.54 0.09
C SER A 91 0.73 -6.54 -1.24
N THR A 92 0.42 -7.51 -2.09
CA THR A 92 0.91 -7.61 -3.48
C THR A 92 -0.14 -7.24 -4.52
N ALA A 93 -1.35 -6.91 -4.07
CA ALA A 93 -2.43 -6.53 -4.95
C ALA A 93 -2.05 -5.29 -5.79
N ARG A 94 -2.57 -5.22 -7.02
CA ARG A 94 -2.41 -4.07 -7.91
C ARG A 94 -3.74 -3.81 -8.56
N ILE A 95 -4.33 -2.67 -8.23
CA ILE A 95 -5.61 -2.23 -8.81
C ILE A 95 -5.37 -1.15 -9.87
N ALA A 96 -4.20 -0.51 -9.82
CA ALA A 96 -3.87 0.54 -10.74
C ALA A 96 -3.70 0.01 -12.17
N ARG A 97 -4.25 0.75 -13.14
CA ARG A 97 -4.12 0.48 -14.59
C ARG A 97 -3.42 1.65 -15.27
N PRO A 98 -2.58 1.41 -16.30
CA PRO A 98 -1.94 2.50 -17.04
C PRO A 98 -2.95 3.55 -17.48
N LEU A 99 -2.70 4.81 -17.14
CA LEU A 99 -3.68 5.89 -17.26
C LEU A 99 -4.10 6.14 -18.71
N ASP A 100 -3.18 5.96 -19.66
CA ASP A 100 -3.40 6.05 -21.10
C ASP A 100 -4.38 4.99 -21.65
N THR A 101 -4.61 3.91 -20.90
CA THR A 101 -5.56 2.84 -21.27
C THR A 101 -6.96 3.02 -20.68
N ILE A 102 -7.15 4.02 -19.81
CA ILE A 102 -8.43 4.28 -19.15
C ILE A 102 -9.22 5.24 -20.05
N PRO A 103 -10.43 4.85 -20.52
CA PRO A 103 -11.24 5.76 -21.32
C PRO A 103 -11.73 6.93 -20.47
N ASP A 104 -11.91 8.11 -21.07
CA ASP A 104 -12.39 9.32 -20.38
C ASP A 104 -13.67 9.08 -19.55
N SER A 105 -14.56 8.20 -20.04
CA SER A 105 -15.79 7.82 -19.33
C SER A 105 -15.58 7.04 -18.02
N GLU A 106 -14.38 6.50 -17.80
CA GLU A 106 -13.99 5.78 -16.58
C GLU A 106 -13.17 6.66 -15.62
N LEU A 107 -12.74 7.87 -16.02
CA LEU A 107 -11.98 8.77 -15.12
C LEU A 107 -12.81 9.20 -13.91
N ASP A 108 -14.13 9.34 -14.08
CA ASP A 108 -15.06 9.61 -12.98
C ASP A 108 -15.17 8.45 -11.96
N HIS A 109 -14.67 7.25 -12.30
CA HIS A 109 -14.64 6.09 -11.41
C HIS A 109 -13.31 5.93 -10.66
N LEU A 110 -12.33 6.81 -10.90
CA LEU A 110 -11.07 6.82 -10.16
C LEU A 110 -11.35 6.96 -8.66
N LYS A 111 -10.74 6.09 -7.87
CA LYS A 111 -11.02 5.92 -6.46
C LYS A 111 -10.40 7.01 -5.62
N LEU A 112 -10.90 7.13 -4.39
CA LEU A 112 -10.17 7.84 -3.35
C LEU A 112 -8.95 7.03 -2.92
N ALA A 113 -7.84 7.73 -2.69
CA ALA A 113 -6.62 7.17 -2.14
C ALA A 113 -6.00 8.15 -1.12
N LEU A 114 -5.17 7.62 -0.22
CA LEU A 114 -4.34 8.41 0.67
C LEU A 114 -2.95 8.60 0.09
N ASN A 115 -2.56 9.87 -0.08
CA ASN A 115 -1.18 10.25 -0.34
C ASN A 115 -0.45 10.47 0.99
N VAL A 116 0.39 9.53 1.41
CA VAL A 116 1.26 9.72 2.57
C VAL A 116 2.43 10.61 2.19
N ILE A 117 2.57 11.76 2.84
CA ILE A 117 3.57 12.77 2.50
C ILE A 117 4.88 12.51 3.24
N HIS A 118 4.83 12.51 4.57
CA HIS A 118 6.01 12.27 5.41
C HIS A 118 5.65 11.77 6.80
N VAL A 119 6.66 11.19 7.47
CA VAL A 119 6.66 10.94 8.91
C VAL A 119 7.90 11.60 9.49
N LYS A 120 7.73 12.57 10.38
CA LYS A 120 8.84 13.25 11.06
C LYS A 120 8.88 12.90 12.52
N VAL A 121 10.09 12.86 13.07
CA VAL A 121 10.30 12.74 14.51
C VAL A 121 10.39 14.15 15.09
N LEU A 122 9.34 14.62 15.76
CA LEU A 122 9.32 15.95 16.40
C LEU A 122 10.04 15.96 17.74
N ALA A 123 9.90 14.87 18.52
CA ALA A 123 10.53 14.75 19.83
C ALA A 123 10.99 13.32 20.10
N SER A 124 12.06 13.21 20.88
CA SER A 124 12.59 11.98 21.45
C SER A 124 12.77 12.22 22.95
N ASP A 125 11.67 12.11 23.68
CA ASP A 125 11.63 12.40 25.10
C ASP A 125 12.38 11.31 25.88
N ASP A 126 12.95 11.70 27.02
CA ASP A 126 13.77 10.88 27.92
C ASP A 126 15.11 10.35 27.36
N VAL A 127 15.20 10.06 26.06
CA VAL A 127 16.40 9.49 25.42
C VAL A 127 17.26 10.57 24.74
N GLY A 128 16.64 11.64 24.21
CA GLY A 128 17.33 12.70 23.46
C GLY A 128 17.90 12.24 22.12
N PHE A 129 18.36 13.18 21.29
CA PHE A 129 18.99 12.90 20.00
C PHE A 129 20.52 12.82 20.13
N PRO A 130 21.23 12.04 19.29
CA PRO A 130 20.72 11.21 18.19
C PRO A 130 20.17 9.86 18.63
N VAL A 131 19.15 9.35 17.93
CA VAL A 131 18.58 8.00 18.15
C VAL A 131 18.73 7.12 16.92
N ARG A 132 18.92 5.80 17.13
CA ARG A 132 18.95 4.79 16.07
C ARG A 132 17.59 4.09 16.02
N VAL A 133 16.75 4.49 15.08
CA VAL A 133 15.36 4.01 14.96
C VAL A 133 15.28 2.86 13.96
N PHE A 134 14.54 1.82 14.34
CA PHE A 134 14.18 0.69 13.47
C PHE A 134 12.76 0.21 13.79
N GLY A 135 12.23 -0.70 13.00
CA GLY A 135 10.86 -1.19 13.10
C GLY A 135 10.04 -0.83 11.87
N THR A 136 8.73 -0.71 12.05
CA THR A 136 7.77 -0.56 10.97
C THR A 136 6.84 0.64 11.16
N VAL A 137 6.50 1.27 10.04
CA VAL A 137 5.29 2.07 9.88
C VAL A 137 4.59 1.50 8.67
N LEU A 138 3.35 1.07 8.83
CA LEU A 138 2.58 0.50 7.74
C LEU A 138 1.16 1.06 7.75
N MET A 139 0.50 0.97 6.61
CA MET A 139 -0.93 1.23 6.50
C MET A 139 -1.67 -0.02 6.06
N ARG A 140 -2.96 -0.09 6.40
CA ARG A 140 -3.92 -1.08 5.89
C ARG A 140 -5.09 -0.35 5.23
N ASP A 141 -5.57 -0.94 4.15
CA ASP A 141 -6.80 -0.56 3.46
C ASP A 141 -7.76 -1.75 3.36
N GLU A 142 -8.98 -1.51 2.91
CA GLU A 142 -10.01 -2.56 2.82
C GLU A 142 -9.83 -3.53 1.65
N LEU A 143 -8.85 -3.31 0.76
CA LEU A 143 -8.68 -4.18 -0.41
C LEU A 143 -8.38 -5.63 -0.02
N ASP A 144 -7.37 -5.80 0.82
CA ASP A 144 -6.94 -7.10 1.32
C ASP A 144 -6.55 -7.07 2.80
N PHE A 145 -6.63 -5.90 3.45
CA PHE A 145 -6.22 -5.65 4.84
C PHE A 145 -4.77 -6.05 5.16
N LYS A 146 -3.95 -6.31 4.13
CA LYS A 146 -2.55 -6.71 4.26
C LYS A 146 -1.66 -5.48 4.49
N CYS A 147 -0.41 -5.72 4.87
CA CYS A 147 0.52 -4.65 5.19
C CYS A 147 0.94 -3.89 3.93
N ILE A 148 0.74 -2.58 3.93
CA ILE A 148 1.38 -1.66 2.98
C ILE A 148 2.47 -0.92 3.76
N TYR A 149 3.71 -1.39 3.66
CA TYR A 149 4.82 -0.81 4.42
C TYR A 149 5.18 0.59 3.91
N LEU A 150 5.12 1.57 4.80
CA LEU A 150 5.55 2.94 4.56
C LEU A 150 7.00 3.15 4.99
N PHE A 151 7.42 2.46 6.06
CA PHE A 151 8.78 2.42 6.57
C PHE A 151 9.05 1.02 7.12
N GLN A 152 10.16 0.41 6.74
CA GLN A 152 10.58 -0.88 7.27
C GLN A 152 12.11 -0.90 7.38
N ARG A 153 12.61 -1.05 8.60
CA ARG A 153 14.05 -1.18 8.87
C ARG A 153 14.29 -2.21 9.95
N ASP A 154 15.23 -3.10 9.70
CA ASP A 154 15.70 -4.04 10.71
C ASP A 154 16.63 -3.37 11.71
N ARG A 155 16.85 -4.06 12.84
CA ARG A 155 17.77 -3.62 13.89
C ARG A 155 19.19 -3.36 13.37
N ASP A 156 19.66 -4.16 12.42
CA ASP A 156 21.01 -4.00 11.87
C ASP A 156 21.10 -2.86 10.84
N ASN A 157 19.96 -2.40 10.31
CA ASN A 157 19.84 -1.33 9.32
C ASN A 157 19.03 -0.14 9.88
N CYS A 158 19.30 0.27 11.12
CA CYS A 158 18.63 1.42 11.74
C CYS A 158 18.84 2.71 10.93
N GLN A 159 17.83 3.57 10.94
CA GLN A 159 18.01 4.97 10.54
C GLN A 159 18.48 5.78 11.75
N VAL A 160 19.53 6.59 11.58
CA VAL A 160 19.96 7.57 12.59
C VAL A 160 19.11 8.83 12.43
N ILE A 161 18.44 9.26 13.50
CA ILE A 161 17.74 10.53 13.59
C ILE A 161 18.56 11.43 14.49
N SER A 162 19.09 12.53 13.96
CA SER A 162 20.07 13.37 14.65
C SER A 162 19.46 14.61 15.31
N SER A 163 18.27 15.02 14.90
CA SER A 163 17.62 16.23 15.38
C SER A 163 16.10 16.20 15.24
N PRO A 164 15.37 17.03 16.03
CA PRO A 164 13.93 17.26 15.85
C PRO A 164 13.58 17.69 14.42
N GLY A 165 12.50 17.14 13.87
CA GLY A 165 11.97 17.45 12.55
C GLY A 165 12.58 16.63 11.41
N GLU A 166 13.54 15.74 11.68
CA GLU A 166 14.06 14.80 10.69
C GLU A 166 12.99 13.78 10.27
N MET A 167 12.98 13.45 8.98
CA MET A 167 12.02 12.53 8.36
C MET A 167 12.52 11.09 8.38
N LEU A 168 11.61 10.15 8.62
CA LEU A 168 11.85 8.74 8.32
C LEU A 168 12.01 8.54 6.81
N ALA A 169 12.94 7.68 6.42
CA ALA A 169 13.18 7.29 5.03
C ALA A 169 12.07 6.35 4.57
N LEU A 170 10.94 6.90 4.17
CA LEU A 170 9.80 6.12 3.71
C LEU A 170 10.19 5.27 2.49
N THR A 171 9.78 4.01 2.53
CA THR A 171 10.00 2.99 1.49
C THR A 171 8.79 2.76 0.61
N GLY A 172 7.60 3.13 1.10
CA GLY A 172 6.34 2.96 0.39
C GLY A 172 5.41 4.18 0.50
N PRO A 173 4.18 4.07 0.01
CA PRO A 173 3.50 2.80 -0.27
C PRO A 173 3.99 2.12 -1.56
N ASN A 174 3.86 0.79 -1.61
CA ASN A 174 4.26 -0.02 -2.78
C ASN A 174 3.17 -0.04 -3.89
N ARG A 175 1.97 0.46 -3.59
CA ARG A 175 0.80 0.62 -4.47
C ARG A 175 -0.08 1.78 -3.99
N GLY A 176 -0.89 2.35 -4.86
CA GLY A 176 -1.99 3.21 -4.46
C GLY A 176 -2.94 2.50 -3.47
N PRO A 177 -3.26 3.10 -2.32
CA PRO A 177 -4.24 2.54 -1.40
C PRO A 177 -5.65 2.68 -1.97
N PHE A 178 -6.49 1.68 -1.70
CA PHE A 178 -7.83 1.57 -2.27
C PHE A 178 -8.90 1.98 -1.26
N GLU A 179 -9.93 2.66 -1.74
CA GLU A 179 -11.11 3.02 -0.96
C GLU A 179 -12.09 1.85 -0.81
N ALA A 180 -12.33 1.43 0.42
CA ALA A 180 -13.48 1.86 1.25
C ALA A 180 -13.02 1.81 2.73
N THR A 181 -13.81 2.37 3.63
CA THR A 181 -13.65 2.66 5.09
C THR A 181 -12.55 1.98 5.96
N PRO A 182 -12.39 2.41 7.22
CA PRO A 182 -11.19 3.11 7.73
C PRO A 182 -9.78 2.70 7.24
N PHE A 183 -8.94 3.69 6.99
CA PHE A 183 -7.49 3.46 6.86
C PHE A 183 -6.85 3.34 8.24
N TYR A 184 -6.08 2.28 8.44
CA TYR A 184 -5.32 2.09 9.67
C TYR A 184 -3.84 2.36 9.42
N PHE A 185 -3.22 3.19 10.24
CA PHE A 185 -1.76 3.33 10.31
C PHE A 185 -1.25 2.67 11.58
N GLU A 186 -0.42 1.65 11.40
CA GLU A 186 0.26 0.96 12.50
C GLU A 186 1.69 1.46 12.60
N ILE A 187 2.03 2.02 13.75
CA ILE A 187 3.38 2.50 14.06
C ILE A 187 3.96 1.56 15.11
N ASN A 188 5.12 0.97 14.81
CA ASN A 188 5.88 0.13 15.72
C ASN A 188 7.38 0.40 15.54
N LEU A 189 7.85 1.45 16.19
CA LEU A 189 9.23 1.91 16.12
C LEU A 189 9.96 1.64 17.44
N LYS A 190 11.23 1.27 17.33
CA LYS A 190 12.12 0.97 18.46
C LYS A 190 13.43 1.74 18.32
N ILE A 191 14.08 2.00 19.46
CA ILE A 191 15.44 2.53 19.53
C ILE A 191 16.41 1.36 19.76
N ARG A 192 17.45 1.27 18.93
CA ARG A 192 18.52 0.29 19.08
C ARG A 192 19.49 0.68 20.21
N ALA A 193 19.53 -0.17 21.23
CA ALA A 193 20.53 -0.15 22.28
C ALA A 193 21.76 -0.99 21.90
N GLN A 194 22.74 -1.05 22.81
CA GLN A 194 23.93 -1.88 22.61
C GLN A 194 23.55 -3.37 22.59
N GLU A 195 22.72 -3.78 23.53
CA GLU A 195 22.18 -5.14 23.64
C GLU A 195 20.71 -5.17 23.18
N GLN A 196 20.29 -6.27 22.54
CA GLN A 196 18.91 -6.44 22.05
C GLN A 196 17.88 -6.38 23.19
N THR A 197 18.24 -6.88 24.37
CA THR A 197 17.41 -6.89 25.58
C THR A 197 17.11 -5.51 26.12
N MET A 198 17.89 -4.50 25.73
CA MET A 198 17.73 -3.11 26.16
C MET A 198 17.13 -2.21 25.07
N ASP A 199 16.70 -2.78 23.93
CA ASP A 199 16.01 -2.00 22.91
C ASP A 199 14.71 -1.42 23.50
N MET A 200 14.47 -0.13 23.25
CA MET A 200 13.35 0.59 23.83
C MET A 200 12.25 0.79 22.78
N ILE A 201 10.99 0.81 23.21
CA ILE A 201 9.88 1.19 22.34
C ILE A 201 9.94 2.70 22.13
N PHE A 202 10.10 3.12 20.87
CA PHE A 202 10.17 4.53 20.52
C PHE A 202 8.78 5.14 20.32
N SER A 203 7.97 4.48 19.51
CA SER A 203 6.58 4.83 19.23
C SER A 203 5.82 3.54 18.98
N ARG A 204 4.66 3.37 19.61
CA ARG A 204 3.78 2.25 19.30
C ARG A 204 2.33 2.69 19.37
N SER A 205 1.70 2.81 18.22
CA SER A 205 0.38 3.45 18.10
C SER A 205 -0.38 2.94 16.89
N LEU A 206 -1.70 2.94 17.02
CA LEU A 206 -2.63 2.84 15.92
C LEU A 206 -3.25 4.22 15.67
N ILE A 207 -3.34 4.62 14.41
CA ILE A 207 -4.15 5.75 13.96
C ILE A 207 -5.22 5.18 13.04
N ASN A 208 -6.47 5.58 13.28
CA ASN A 208 -7.59 5.27 12.39
C ASN A 208 -8.03 6.59 11.75
N GLU A 209 -8.15 6.58 10.43
CA GLU A 209 -8.82 7.63 9.66
C GLU A 209 -10.13 7.11 9.07
N ASP A 210 -11.23 7.51 9.73
CA ASP A 210 -12.59 7.20 9.30
C ASP A 210 -13.06 8.16 8.20
N TYR A 211 -13.93 7.67 7.31
CA TYR A 211 -14.61 8.48 6.31
C TYR A 211 -15.69 9.38 6.95
N PRO A 212 -15.95 10.62 6.47
CA PRO A 212 -15.33 11.27 5.31
C PRO A 212 -13.96 11.88 5.62
N LEU A 213 -13.04 11.75 4.67
CA LEU A 213 -11.72 12.37 4.75
C LEU A 213 -11.74 13.79 4.20
N ASP A 214 -11.06 14.71 4.87
CA ASP A 214 -10.88 16.07 4.38
C ASP A 214 -10.00 16.09 3.12
N GLN A 215 -10.33 16.99 2.18
CA GLN A 215 -9.57 17.17 0.94
C GLN A 215 -8.21 17.87 1.13
N TRP A 216 -7.95 18.37 2.34
CA TRP A 216 -6.77 19.13 2.70
C TRP A 216 -5.69 18.22 3.29
N THR A 217 -4.45 18.67 3.20
CA THR A 217 -3.33 17.98 3.84
C THR A 217 -3.43 18.06 5.35
N LYS A 218 -3.63 16.90 5.99
CA LYS A 218 -3.68 16.74 7.43
C LYS A 218 -2.28 16.49 7.96
N LYS A 219 -1.90 17.24 8.99
CA LYS A 219 -0.68 17.02 9.79
C LYS A 219 -1.12 16.64 11.19
N GLN A 220 -0.90 15.39 11.54
CA GLN A 220 -1.30 14.84 12.82
C GLN A 220 -0.08 14.60 13.69
N GLU A 221 -0.09 15.16 14.90
CA GLU A 221 0.91 14.86 15.91
C GLU A 221 0.51 13.62 16.71
N VAL A 222 1.42 12.65 16.75
CA VAL A 222 1.22 11.33 17.35
C VAL A 222 2.25 11.18 18.46
N SER A 223 1.85 11.58 19.66
CA SER A 223 2.64 11.37 20.87
C SER A 223 2.45 9.95 21.38
N SER A 224 3.52 9.18 21.54
CA SER A 224 3.44 7.80 22.01
C SER A 224 4.77 7.33 22.59
N TRP A 225 4.74 6.65 23.73
CA TRP A 225 5.94 6.15 24.42
C TRP A 225 7.03 7.22 24.56
N LEU A 226 8.16 7.09 23.88
CA LEU A 226 9.33 7.98 24.01
C LEU A 226 9.41 9.04 22.91
N SER A 227 8.36 9.19 22.09
CA SER A 227 8.43 10.06 20.93
C SER A 227 7.16 10.86 20.69
N THR A 228 7.30 11.89 19.88
CA THR A 228 6.19 12.56 19.20
C THR A 228 6.53 12.61 17.72
N LEU A 229 5.65 12.04 16.90
CA LEU A 229 5.79 12.01 15.45
C LEU A 229 4.83 13.00 14.80
N GLU A 230 5.21 13.62 13.69
CA GLU A 230 4.29 14.32 12.78
C GLU A 230 4.02 13.40 11.60
N PHE A 231 2.77 12.96 11.46
CA PHE A 231 2.29 12.17 10.35
C PHE A 231 1.53 13.10 9.40
N ALA A 232 2.00 13.26 8.15
CA ALA A 232 1.36 14.10 7.16
C ALA A 232 0.88 13.28 5.97
N TYR A 233 -0.38 13.48 5.60
CA TYR A 233 -1.03 12.80 4.48
C TYR A 233 -2.18 13.64 3.94
N ARG A 234 -2.64 13.30 2.74
CA ARG A 234 -3.74 13.98 2.06
C ARG A 234 -4.68 12.94 1.46
N SER A 235 -5.99 13.17 1.61
CA SER A 235 -6.98 12.42 0.85
C SER A 235 -7.07 12.97 -0.57
N VAL A 236 -7.01 12.06 -1.54
CA VAL A 236 -7.01 12.36 -2.96
C VAL A 236 -8.20 11.65 -3.58
N HIS A 237 -9.20 12.41 -4.01
CA HIS A 237 -10.27 11.90 -4.88
C HIS A 237 -9.74 11.80 -6.31
N TYR A 238 -10.33 10.95 -7.14
CA TYR A 238 -9.90 10.74 -8.53
C TYR A 238 -8.40 10.46 -8.62
N ALA A 239 -7.93 9.51 -7.81
CA ALA A 239 -6.52 9.33 -7.56
C ALA A 239 -5.80 8.62 -8.70
N VAL A 240 -4.62 9.15 -9.04
CA VAL A 240 -3.63 8.54 -9.91
C VAL A 240 -2.34 8.30 -9.13
N GLU A 241 -1.63 7.22 -9.47
CA GLU A 241 -0.29 6.95 -8.99
C GLU A 241 0.75 7.28 -10.06
N ALA A 242 1.73 8.10 -9.69
CA ALA A 242 2.91 8.38 -10.49
C ALA A 242 4.10 7.59 -9.93
N THR A 243 4.67 6.72 -10.75
CA THR A 243 5.90 6.00 -10.41
C THR A 243 7.08 6.71 -11.05
N VAL A 244 7.99 7.21 -10.21
CA VAL A 244 9.17 7.98 -10.62
C VAL A 244 10.39 7.08 -10.59
N GLY A 245 11.21 7.16 -11.64
CA GLY A 245 12.50 6.49 -11.76
C GLY A 245 13.60 7.47 -12.15
N ILE A 246 14.84 7.14 -11.78
CA ILE A 246 16.02 7.93 -12.14
C ILE A 246 17.15 7.02 -12.61
N ASN A 247 17.73 7.32 -13.77
CA ASN A 247 18.90 6.64 -14.31
C ASN A 247 20.04 7.63 -14.54
N ILE A 248 21.25 7.29 -14.12
CA ILE A 248 22.46 8.06 -14.46
C ILE A 248 22.99 7.60 -15.81
N LEU A 249 22.77 8.40 -16.85
CA LEU A 249 23.29 8.15 -18.19
C LEU A 249 24.79 8.45 -18.29
N ARG A 250 25.26 9.51 -17.61
CA ARG A 250 26.68 9.89 -17.55
C ARG A 250 27.01 10.45 -16.18
N GLY A 251 28.16 10.07 -15.61
CA GLY A 251 28.64 10.61 -14.34
C GLY A 251 29.15 9.53 -13.38
N PRO A 252 29.47 9.90 -12.13
CA PRO A 252 29.81 8.94 -11.08
C PRO A 252 28.69 7.92 -10.82
N ARG A 253 29.04 6.67 -10.52
CA ARG A 253 28.11 5.60 -10.10
C ARG A 253 27.54 5.75 -8.68
N LYS A 254 27.60 6.95 -8.13
CA LYS A 254 26.95 7.35 -6.89
C LYS A 254 26.27 8.68 -7.16
N PHE A 255 24.96 8.74 -6.98
CA PHE A 255 24.25 10.00 -7.05
C PHE A 255 24.46 10.77 -5.74
N TYR A 256 24.95 12.00 -5.83
CA TYR A 256 25.00 12.91 -4.69
C TYR A 256 24.01 14.03 -4.99
N GLY A 257 22.81 13.92 -4.43
CA GLY A 257 21.69 14.79 -4.71
C GLY A 257 20.46 14.46 -3.87
N SER A 258 19.36 15.13 -4.20
CA SER A 258 18.04 14.85 -3.65
C SER A 258 16.99 14.87 -4.76
N LEU A 259 16.00 14.01 -4.67
CA LEU A 259 14.77 14.01 -5.46
C LEU A 259 13.60 14.26 -4.51
N VAL A 260 12.88 15.35 -4.74
CA VAL A 260 11.69 15.70 -3.95
C VAL A 260 10.53 15.91 -4.91
N ALA A 261 9.38 15.34 -4.59
CA ALA A 261 8.12 15.55 -5.27
C ALA A 261 7.20 16.47 -4.45
N CYS A 262 6.37 17.25 -5.13
CA CYS A 262 5.19 17.92 -4.59
C CYS A 262 4.13 17.97 -5.70
N THR A 263 2.90 18.39 -5.38
CA THR A 263 1.85 18.57 -6.41
C THR A 263 1.66 20.05 -6.71
N SER A 264 0.96 20.39 -7.79
CA SER A 264 0.61 21.77 -8.13
C SER A 264 -0.22 22.44 -7.04
N GLU A 265 -1.12 21.70 -6.39
CA GLU A 265 -2.02 22.18 -5.35
C GLU A 265 -1.42 22.12 -3.93
N ASP A 266 -0.53 21.16 -3.66
CA ASP A 266 0.16 21.05 -2.36
C ASP A 266 1.68 21.06 -2.50
N SER A 267 2.26 22.13 -1.96
CA SER A 267 3.72 22.33 -1.88
C SER A 267 4.45 21.43 -0.86
N SER A 268 3.73 20.57 -0.14
CA SER A 268 4.28 19.64 0.83
C SER A 268 5.31 18.70 0.18
N GLU A 269 6.52 18.69 0.73
CA GLU A 269 7.66 18.01 0.12
C GLU A 269 7.68 16.52 0.46
N MET A 270 7.51 15.69 -0.55
CA MET A 270 7.68 14.23 -0.52
C MET A 270 9.10 13.88 -0.94
N VAL A 271 9.91 13.40 -0.01
CA VAL A 271 11.31 13.06 -0.29
C VAL A 271 11.41 11.65 -0.85
N LEU A 272 11.70 11.54 -2.15
CA LEU A 272 11.83 10.26 -2.85
C LEU A 272 13.27 9.71 -2.79
N TYR A 273 14.25 10.61 -2.65
CA TYR A 273 15.66 10.27 -2.47
C TYR A 273 16.41 11.45 -1.86
N ASP A 274 17.29 11.21 -0.89
CA ASP A 274 18.20 12.24 -0.38
C ASP A 274 19.50 11.61 0.13
N SER A 275 20.58 11.86 -0.62
CA SER A 275 21.91 11.31 -0.29
C SER A 275 22.59 11.98 0.92
N GLU A 276 22.20 13.21 1.30
CA GLU A 276 22.72 13.87 2.50
C GLU A 276 22.02 13.36 3.75
N ARG A 277 20.70 13.11 3.68
CA ARG A 277 19.93 12.61 4.80
C ARG A 277 20.14 11.12 5.06
N TRP A 278 20.19 10.30 4.00
CA TRP A 278 20.15 8.83 4.13
C TRP A 278 21.36 8.13 3.52
N GLY A 279 22.31 8.90 2.99
CA GLY A 279 23.54 8.38 2.38
C GLY A 279 23.38 8.07 0.88
N ALA A 280 24.47 8.24 0.13
CA ALA A 280 24.51 7.87 -1.27
C ALA A 280 24.72 6.36 -1.44
N VAL A 281 23.75 5.69 -2.06
CA VAL A 281 23.85 4.27 -2.43
C VAL A 281 24.70 4.12 -3.70
N ALA A 282 25.51 3.06 -3.75
CA ALA A 282 26.24 2.69 -4.96
C ALA A 282 25.26 2.15 -6.01
N ILE A 283 25.44 2.57 -7.26
CA ILE A 283 24.62 2.09 -8.37
C ILE A 283 25.28 0.83 -8.91
N ASP A 284 24.68 -0.29 -8.56
CA ASP A 284 25.10 -1.62 -9.00
C ASP A 284 24.39 -2.04 -10.30
N ALA A 285 23.28 -1.39 -10.64
CA ALA A 285 22.49 -1.68 -11.82
C ALA A 285 23.24 -1.27 -13.11
N ALA A 286 23.25 -2.17 -14.09
CA ALA A 286 23.97 -1.96 -15.35
C ALA A 286 23.39 -0.81 -16.19
N ASP A 287 22.11 -0.51 -16.03
CA ASP A 287 21.36 0.57 -16.66
C ASP A 287 21.53 1.94 -15.97
N GLY A 288 22.30 1.99 -14.88
CA GLY A 288 22.52 3.21 -14.11
C GLY A 288 21.33 3.62 -13.22
N SER A 289 20.37 2.73 -12.96
CA SER A 289 19.20 3.01 -12.12
C SER A 289 19.59 3.34 -10.68
N VAL A 290 19.06 4.44 -10.16
CA VAL A 290 19.26 4.87 -8.78
C VAL A 290 18.13 4.28 -7.93
N PRO A 291 18.44 3.48 -6.89
CA PRO A 291 17.42 3.00 -5.97
C PRO A 291 16.86 4.18 -5.17
N LEU A 292 15.63 4.58 -5.49
CA LEU A 292 14.89 5.57 -4.72
C LEU A 292 14.43 4.94 -3.40
N THR A 293 14.28 5.75 -2.35
CA THR A 293 13.69 5.25 -1.11
C THR A 293 12.22 4.98 -1.34
N ARG A 294 11.52 5.92 -1.98
CA ARG A 294 10.12 5.77 -2.40
C ARG A 294 9.95 6.22 -3.84
N PRO A 295 9.50 5.34 -4.76
CA PRO A 295 9.28 5.72 -6.16
C PRO A 295 7.86 6.22 -6.44
N LEU A 296 6.88 5.89 -5.59
CA LEU A 296 5.46 6.13 -5.84
C LEU A 296 4.96 7.43 -5.18
N VAL A 297 4.16 8.20 -5.92
CA VAL A 297 3.45 9.40 -5.46
C VAL A 297 2.00 9.30 -5.88
N VAL A 298 1.07 9.62 -4.98
CA VAL A 298 -0.37 9.65 -5.28
C VAL A 298 -0.83 11.11 -5.38
N LEU A 299 -1.57 11.44 -6.41
CA LEU A 299 -2.10 12.78 -6.67
C LEU A 299 -3.40 12.71 -7.47
N ARG A 300 -4.10 13.84 -7.59
CA ARG A 300 -5.37 13.90 -8.31
C ARG A 300 -5.13 13.93 -9.82
N GLU A 301 -6.09 13.44 -10.59
CA GLU A 301 -6.00 13.42 -12.06
C GLU A 301 -5.92 14.82 -12.70
N ASP A 302 -6.35 15.89 -12.02
CA ASP A 302 -6.24 17.27 -12.48
C ASP A 302 -5.01 18.03 -11.92
N GLU A 303 -4.13 17.35 -11.15
CA GLU A 303 -2.96 17.94 -10.49
C GLU A 303 -1.65 17.53 -11.16
N ASP A 304 -0.75 18.50 -11.38
CA ASP A 304 0.56 18.21 -11.94
C ASP A 304 1.54 17.69 -10.89
N LEU A 305 2.42 16.76 -11.29
CA LEU A 305 3.55 16.35 -10.47
C LEU A 305 4.72 17.31 -10.65
N VAL A 306 5.17 17.91 -9.55
CA VAL A 306 6.32 18.81 -9.52
C VAL A 306 7.53 18.09 -8.90
N LEU A 307 8.52 17.77 -9.73
CA LEU A 307 9.77 17.14 -9.32
C LEU A 307 10.92 18.14 -9.19
N LYS A 308 11.50 18.21 -8.00
CA LYS A 308 12.68 19.01 -7.67
C LYS A 308 13.92 18.11 -7.62
N VAL A 309 14.71 18.14 -8.70
CA VAL A 309 15.97 17.38 -8.78
C VAL A 309 17.14 18.28 -8.38
N ARG A 310 17.82 17.95 -7.30
CA ARG A 310 19.01 18.66 -6.81
C ARG A 310 20.25 17.77 -6.96
N SER A 311 21.36 18.36 -7.39
CA SER A 311 22.67 17.71 -7.34
C SER A 311 23.64 18.51 -6.48
N PHE A 312 24.38 17.81 -5.64
CA PHE A 312 25.36 18.40 -4.72
C PHE A 312 26.73 18.45 -5.38
N GLY A 313 27.29 19.66 -5.49
CA GLY A 313 28.65 19.85 -6.00
C GLY A 313 29.71 19.47 -4.95
N ARG A 314 30.91 19.05 -5.38
CA ARG A 314 32.03 18.89 -4.44
C ARG A 314 32.50 20.27 -3.98
N GLY A 315 32.23 20.59 -2.71
CA GLY A 315 32.79 21.73 -1.98
C GLY A 315 31.77 22.36 -1.03
N ARG A 316 32.16 22.63 0.23
CA ARG A 316 31.30 23.22 1.29
C ARG A 316 30.65 24.58 0.94
N ARG A 317 30.94 25.15 -0.23
CA ARG A 317 30.44 26.47 -0.70
C ARG A 317 29.67 26.42 -2.02
N ALA A 318 29.53 25.26 -2.67
CA ALA A 318 28.77 25.16 -3.90
C ALA A 318 27.27 25.08 -3.58
N LYS A 319 26.50 26.12 -3.94
CA LYS A 319 25.03 26.10 -3.74
C LYS A 319 24.43 24.93 -4.55
N PRO A 320 23.54 24.12 -3.96
CA PRO A 320 22.82 23.10 -4.70
C PRO A 320 22.06 23.75 -5.85
N LYS A 321 22.17 23.18 -7.06
CA LYS A 321 21.40 23.63 -8.22
C LYS A 321 20.15 22.75 -8.31
N THR A 322 18.98 23.37 -8.35
CA THR A 322 17.68 22.69 -8.47
C THR A 322 17.17 22.82 -9.90
N ASN A 323 16.73 21.71 -10.49
CA ASN A 323 15.77 21.74 -11.60
C ASN A 323 14.38 21.48 -11.02
N VAL A 324 13.40 22.18 -11.56
CA VAL A 324 12.00 21.89 -11.31
C VAL A 324 11.44 21.37 -12.64
N LEU A 325 10.91 20.15 -12.62
CA LEU A 325 10.12 19.60 -13.70
C LEU A 325 8.66 19.63 -13.24
N THR A 326 7.78 20.12 -14.08
CA THR A 326 6.33 19.97 -13.91
C THR A 326 5.88 18.99 -14.97
N VAL A 327 5.21 17.93 -14.55
CA VAL A 327 4.88 16.78 -15.38
C VAL A 327 3.39 16.54 -15.29
N GLU A 328 2.73 16.72 -16.43
CA GLU A 328 1.33 16.36 -16.65
C GLU A 328 1.20 14.82 -16.76
N HIS A 329 -0.04 14.33 -16.83
CA HIS A 329 -0.42 12.91 -16.83
C HIS A 329 -0.09 12.16 -18.13
N CYS A 330 1.17 12.23 -18.55
CA CYS A 330 1.71 11.49 -19.68
C CYS A 330 2.98 10.76 -19.28
N ASP A 331 3.06 9.48 -19.69
CA ASP A 331 4.27 8.70 -19.54
C ASP A 331 5.40 9.38 -20.31
N GLY A 332 6.51 9.59 -19.61
CA GLY A 332 7.52 10.51 -20.08
C GLY A 332 8.90 10.19 -19.55
N SER A 333 9.90 10.62 -20.31
CA SER A 333 11.28 10.60 -19.86
C SER A 333 11.96 11.94 -20.13
N PHE A 334 12.70 12.45 -19.15
CA PHE A 334 13.27 13.78 -19.15
C PHE A 334 14.77 13.73 -18.94
N ASP A 335 15.53 14.23 -19.91
CA ASP A 335 16.98 14.36 -19.83
C ASP A 335 17.38 15.63 -19.06
N ILE A 336 17.99 15.44 -17.89
CA ILE A 336 18.54 16.51 -17.06
C ILE A 336 20.06 16.47 -17.11
N ARG A 337 20.67 17.52 -17.68
CA ARG A 337 22.12 17.74 -17.62
C ARG A 337 22.47 18.63 -16.43
N ARG A 338 23.14 18.10 -15.41
CA ARG A 338 23.59 18.86 -14.23
C ARG A 338 24.98 18.49 -13.76
N GLY A 339 25.90 19.44 -13.89
CA GLY A 339 27.27 19.28 -13.42
C GLY A 339 27.95 18.14 -14.15
N ARG A 340 28.32 17.09 -13.42
CA ARG A 340 28.91 15.86 -13.98
C ARG A 340 27.89 14.78 -14.30
N TYR A 341 26.62 15.01 -13.97
CA TYR A 341 25.55 14.06 -14.17
C TYR A 341 24.74 14.42 -15.41
N THR A 342 24.53 13.43 -16.27
CA THR A 342 23.38 13.38 -17.18
C THR A 342 22.43 12.35 -16.59
N ILE A 343 21.22 12.78 -16.26
CA ILE A 343 20.22 11.99 -15.53
C ILE A 343 18.98 11.89 -16.41
N LEU A 344 18.47 10.69 -16.60
CA LEU A 344 17.16 10.45 -17.17
C LEU A 344 16.17 10.28 -16.02
N VAL A 345 15.11 11.08 -16.00
CA VAL A 345 13.98 10.90 -15.09
C VAL A 345 12.86 10.24 -15.88
N THR A 346 12.35 9.10 -15.42
CA THR A 346 11.23 8.39 -16.05
C THR A 346 10.01 8.48 -15.15
N ILE A 347 8.83 8.69 -15.72
CA ILE A 347 7.58 8.75 -14.98
C ILE A 347 6.55 7.92 -15.72
N SER A 348 5.87 7.03 -15.01
CA SER A 348 4.73 6.27 -15.51
C SER A 348 3.51 6.53 -14.65
N TRP A 349 2.35 6.67 -15.28
CA TRP A 349 1.08 7.01 -14.65
C TRP A 349 0.11 5.85 -14.69
N SER A 350 -0.52 5.57 -13.56
CA SER A 350 -1.62 4.61 -13.47
C SER A 350 -2.80 5.22 -12.72
N GLY A 351 -4.01 5.02 -13.21
CA GLY A 351 -5.23 5.37 -12.50
C GLY A 351 -5.59 4.30 -11.47
N ILE A 352 -6.01 4.72 -10.27
CA ILE A 352 -6.47 3.82 -9.20
C ILE A 352 -7.98 3.64 -9.38
N LEU A 353 -8.42 2.43 -9.74
CA LEU A 353 -9.82 2.13 -10.12
C LEU A 353 -10.56 1.23 -9.12
#